data_AF-R6NR22-F1
#
_entry.id   AF-R6NR22-F1
#
_cell.length_a   1.000
_cell.length_b   1.000
_cell.length_c   1.000
_cell.angle_alpha   90.00
_cell.angle_beta   90.00
_cell.angle_gamma   90.00
#
_symmetry.space_group_name_H-M   'P 1'
#
loop_
_entity.id
_entity.type
_entity.pdbx_description
1 polymer ?
#
loop_
_entity_poly.entity_id
_entity_poly.type
_entity_poly.pdbx_seq_one_letter_code
_entity_poly.pdbx_strand_id
1 'polypeptide(L)'
;MDNFSVIYKILKKLEKAMDLDEFSIDDVSAEVLKISESRWAAIIEMLCENGYIAGVTVQRSVDGEIQISESSLRITLKGLEYLSDNSFMKKAANVAKGIVETVK
;
A
#
# COMPACT_ATOMS: atom_id res chain seq x y z
N MET A 1 5.21 10.97 4.60
CA MET A 1 4.62 10.55 3.32
C MET A 1 3.11 10.64 3.45
N ASP A 2 2.41 11.14 2.44
CA ASP A 2 0.94 11.13 2.44
C ASP A 2 0.40 9.71 2.21
N ASN A 3 -0.86 9.48 2.57
CA ASN A 3 -1.48 8.15 2.53
C ASN A 3 -1.56 7.59 1.11
N PHE A 4 -1.79 8.43 0.09
CA PHE A 4 -1.90 7.96 -1.28
C PHE A 4 -0.55 7.54 -1.87
N SER A 5 0.52 8.26 -1.53
CA SER A 5 1.89 7.84 -1.87
C SER A 5 2.26 6.50 -1.24
N VAL A 6 1.83 6.24 -0.01
CA VAL A 6 2.01 4.93 0.65
C VAL A 6 1.23 3.84 -0.08
N ILE A 7 -0.06 4.06 -0.32
CA ILE A 7 -0.95 3.12 -1.04
C ILE A 7 -0.35 2.75 -2.40
N TYR A 8 0.09 3.75 -3.18
CA TYR A 8 0.70 3.51 -4.48
C TYR A 8 1.96 2.65 -4.38
N LYS A 9 2.82 2.89 -3.39
CA LYS A 9 4.04 2.08 -3.19
C LYS A 9 3.71 0.63 -2.86
N ILE A 10 2.71 0.40 -2.00
CA ILE A 10 2.24 -0.96 -1.64
C ILE A 10 1.76 -1.66 -2.91
N LEU A 11 0.81 -1.06 -3.63
CA LEU A 11 0.24 -1.66 -4.83
C LEU A 11 1.29 -1.88 -5.93
N LYS A 12 2.21 -0.93 -6.12
CA LYS A 12 3.29 -1.06 -7.13
C LYS A 12 4.28 -2.16 -6.78
N LYS A 13 4.56 -2.39 -5.48
CA LYS A 13 5.39 -3.52 -5.05
C LYS A 13 4.67 -4.85 -5.30
N LEU A 14 3.39 -4.94 -4.97
CA LEU A 14 2.58 -6.15 -5.22
C LEU A 14 2.41 -6.47 -6.71
N GLU A 15 2.26 -5.46 -7.56
CA GLU A 15 2.22 -5.65 -9.02
C GLU A 15 3.56 -6.22 -9.52
N LYS A 16 4.71 -5.67 -9.08
CA LYS A 16 6.03 -6.22 -9.44
C LYS A 16 6.25 -7.64 -8.92
N ALA A 17 5.68 -7.94 -7.76
CA ALA A 17 5.73 -9.27 -7.18
C ALA A 17 4.95 -10.33 -7.98
N MET A 18 4.10 -9.94 -8.93
CA MET A 18 3.45 -10.92 -9.81
C MET A 18 4.45 -11.70 -10.68
N ASP A 19 5.62 -11.12 -10.94
CA ASP A 19 6.71 -11.74 -11.71
C ASP A 19 7.78 -12.38 -10.80
N LEU A 20 7.60 -12.36 -9.48
CA LEU A 20 8.55 -12.87 -8.49
C LEU A 20 7.93 -14.06 -7.74
N ASP A 21 8.75 -15.08 -7.46
CA ASP A 21 8.29 -16.27 -6.74
C ASP A 21 8.01 -16.00 -5.25
N GLU A 22 8.58 -14.92 -4.69
CA GLU A 22 8.45 -14.58 -3.27
C GLU A 22 8.22 -13.08 -3.06
N PHE A 23 7.18 -12.76 -2.28
CA PHE A 23 6.90 -11.42 -1.75
C PHE A 23 6.50 -11.54 -0.29
N SER A 24 7.18 -10.81 0.58
CA SER A 24 6.84 -10.76 2.01
C SER A 24 6.03 -9.51 2.32
N ILE A 25 5.13 -9.60 3.30
CA ILE A 25 4.51 -8.41 3.89
C ILE A 25 5.55 -7.44 4.48
N ASP A 26 6.72 -7.95 4.86
CA ASP A 26 7.86 -7.17 5.33
C ASP A 26 8.38 -6.19 4.27
N ASP A 27 8.25 -6.51 2.98
CA ASP A 27 8.62 -5.61 1.89
C ASP A 27 7.79 -4.33 1.88
N VAL A 28 6.63 -4.35 2.53
CA VAL A 28 5.74 -3.20 2.67
C VAL A 28 5.49 -2.88 4.13
N SER A 29 6.40 -3.23 5.04
CA SER A 29 6.26 -2.93 6.47
C SER A 29 6.21 -1.42 6.78
N ALA A 30 5.72 -1.08 7.97
CA ALA A 30 5.69 0.30 8.47
C ALA A 30 7.08 0.97 8.44
N GLU A 31 8.12 0.20 8.79
CA GLU A 31 9.52 0.64 8.77
C GLU A 31 9.98 0.96 7.34
N VAL A 32 9.77 0.04 6.39
CA VAL A 32 10.15 0.23 4.97
C VAL A 32 9.43 1.44 4.36
N LEU A 33 8.17 1.65 4.74
CA LEU A 33 7.34 2.77 4.26
C LEU A 33 7.58 4.07 5.05
N LYS A 34 8.34 4.02 6.15
CA LYS A 34 8.66 5.15 7.05
C LYS A 34 7.40 5.84 7.59
N ILE A 35 6.47 5.04 8.11
CA ILE A 35 5.23 5.48 8.77
C ILE A 35 5.05 4.72 10.10
N SER A 36 4.10 5.14 10.94
CA SER A 36 3.77 4.39 12.15
C SER A 36 3.05 3.09 11.84
N GLU A 37 3.22 2.09 12.72
CA GLU A 37 2.52 0.80 12.63
C GLU A 37 1.00 0.95 12.60
N SER A 38 0.44 1.82 13.44
CA SER A 38 -1.01 2.07 13.46
C SER A 38 -1.52 2.63 12.13
N ARG A 39 -0.73 3.49 11.46
CA ARG A 39 -1.09 4.02 10.13
C ARG A 39 -0.97 2.93 9.06
N TRP A 40 0.10 2.14 9.13
CA TRP A 40 0.31 1.03 8.22
C TRP A 40 -0.85 0.02 8.31
N ALA A 41 -1.21 -0.38 9.53
CA ALA A 41 -2.27 -1.35 9.75
C ALA A 41 -3.64 -0.85 9.25
N ALA A 42 -3.97 0.41 9.52
CA ALA A 42 -5.19 1.04 9.00
C ALA A 42 -5.20 1.11 7.45
N ILE A 43 -4.05 1.34 6.81
CA ILE A 43 -3.94 1.33 5.35
C ILE A 43 -4.15 -0.08 4.78
N ILE A 44 -3.54 -1.10 5.38
CA ILE A 44 -3.72 -2.49 4.95
C ILE A 44 -5.18 -2.94 5.15
N GLU A 45 -5.81 -2.59 6.28
CA GLU A 45 -7.24 -2.79 6.53
C GLU A 45 -8.09 -2.18 5.41
N MET A 46 -7.93 -0.88 5.13
CA MET A 46 -8.68 -0.21 4.08
C MET A 46 -8.47 -0.83 2.69
N LEU A 47 -7.24 -1.21 2.34
CA LEU A 47 -6.95 -1.82 1.04
C LEU A 47 -7.59 -3.20 0.91
N CYS A 48 -7.58 -4.00 1.98
CA CYS A 48 -8.19 -5.31 2.02
C CYS A 48 -9.72 -5.21 1.94
N GLU A 49 -10.35 -4.41 2.80
CA GLU A 49 -11.81 -4.24 2.85
C GLU A 49 -12.38 -3.67 1.55
N ASN A 50 -11.63 -2.80 0.87
CA ASN A 50 -12.05 -2.24 -0.41
C ASN A 50 -11.63 -3.11 -1.62
N GLY A 51 -11.01 -4.26 -1.38
CA GLY A 51 -10.67 -5.23 -2.43
C GLY A 51 -9.55 -4.81 -3.37
N TYR A 52 -8.65 -3.91 -2.95
CA TYR A 52 -7.45 -3.54 -3.71
C TYR A 52 -6.31 -4.56 -3.54
N ILE A 53 -6.28 -5.23 -2.39
CA ILE A 53 -5.37 -6.35 -2.08
C ILE A 53 -6.17 -7.54 -1.55
N ALA A 54 -5.57 -8.73 -1.59
CA ALA A 54 -6.16 -9.96 -1.08
C ALA A 54 -5.10 -10.84 -0.41
N GLY A 55 -5.54 -11.88 0.31
CA GLY A 55 -4.65 -12.85 0.97
C GLY A 55 -4.01 -12.36 2.27
N VAL A 56 -4.63 -11.34 2.87
CA VAL A 56 -4.40 -10.88 4.24
C VAL A 56 -5.67 -11.08 5.05
N THR A 57 -5.51 -11.44 6.32
CA THR A 57 -6.55 -11.48 7.33
C THR A 57 -6.34 -10.30 8.26
N VAL A 58 -7.41 -9.54 8.50
CA VAL A 58 -7.42 -8.39 9.40
C VAL A 58 -8.33 -8.72 10.56
N GLN A 59 -7.80 -8.63 11.77
CA GLN A 59 -8.55 -8.84 13.00
C GLN A 59 -8.46 -7.59 13.86
N ARG A 60 -9.61 -7.13 14.35
CA ARG A 60 -9.67 -6.02 15.30
C ARG A 60 -9.94 -6.56 16.69
N SER A 61 -9.05 -6.27 17.62
CA SER A 61 -9.23 -6.59 19.03
C SER A 61 -10.25 -5.65 19.68
N VAL A 62 -10.68 -5.99 20.90
CA VAL A 62 -11.68 -5.22 21.65
C VAL A 62 -11.16 -3.83 22.04
N ASP A 63 -9.86 -3.66 22.23
CA ASP A 63 -9.20 -2.39 22.51
C ASP A 63 -8.87 -1.58 21.24
N GLY A 64 -9.23 -2.08 20.06
CA GLY A 64 -9.12 -1.37 18.78
C GLY A 64 -7.78 -1.56 18.07
N GLU A 65 -6.89 -2.43 18.57
CA GLU A 65 -5.68 -2.85 17.89
C GLU A 65 -6.03 -3.64 16.61
N ILE A 66 -5.27 -3.41 15.54
CA ILE A 66 -5.43 -4.11 14.26
C ILE A 66 -4.29 -5.12 14.14
N GLN A 67 -4.63 -6.40 14.16
CA GLN A 67 -3.70 -7.49 13.89
C GLN A 67 -3.84 -7.91 12.44
N ILE A 68 -2.70 -8.00 11.75
CA ILE A 68 -2.60 -8.39 10.35
C ILE A 68 -1.82 -9.69 10.26
N SER A 69 -2.39 -10.65 9.53
CA SER A 69 -1.71 -11.89 9.17
C SER A 69 -1.85 -12.13 7.67
N GLU A 70 -0.76 -12.49 7.03
CA GLU A 70 -0.63 -12.76 5.61
C GLU A 70 -0.65 -14.27 5.35
N SER A 71 -1.20 -14.66 4.21
CA SER A 71 -1.16 -16.06 3.75
C SER A 71 -0.76 -16.15 2.28
N SER A 72 -1.22 -15.18 1.48
CA SER A 72 -0.91 -15.05 0.06
C SER A 72 -1.19 -13.61 -0.38
N LEU A 73 -0.48 -12.67 0.24
CA LEU A 73 -0.66 -11.24 -0.01
C LEU A 73 -0.40 -10.93 -1.49
N ARG A 74 -1.42 -10.40 -2.18
CA ARG A 74 -1.39 -10.11 -3.61
C ARG A 74 -2.26 -8.92 -3.97
N ILE A 75 -1.96 -8.30 -5.11
CA ILE A 75 -2.81 -7.26 -5.70
C ILE A 75 -4.03 -7.89 -6.39
N THR A 76 -5.14 -7.15 -6.47
CA THR A 76 -6.35 -7.55 -7.20
C THR A 76 -6.49 -6.79 -8.52
N LEU A 77 -7.47 -7.15 -9.35
CA LEU A 77 -7.82 -6.38 -10.54
C LEU A 77 -8.13 -4.91 -10.21
N LYS A 78 -8.88 -4.65 -9.14
CA LYS A 78 -9.20 -3.28 -8.68
C LYS A 78 -7.94 -2.52 -8.24
N GLY A 79 -6.98 -3.23 -7.63
CA GLY A 79 -5.65 -2.67 -7.33
C GLY A 79 -4.88 -2.27 -8.59
N LEU A 80 -4.91 -3.11 -9.63
CA LEU A 80 -4.30 -2.80 -10.92
C LEU A 80 -4.98 -1.62 -11.63
N GLU A 81 -6.31 -1.56 -11.59
CA GLU A 81 -7.10 -0.41 -12.08
C GLU A 81 -6.72 0.87 -11.34
N TYR A 82 -6.55 0.82 -10.03
CA TYR A 82 -6.07 1.97 -9.26
C TYR A 82 -4.68 2.44 -9.72
N LEU A 83 -3.79 1.52 -10.10
CA LEU A 83 -2.47 1.87 -10.65
C LEU A 83 -2.55 2.45 -12.06
N SER A 84 -3.46 1.96 -12.91
CA SER A 84 -3.57 2.36 -14.32
C SER A 84 -4.38 3.65 -14.53
N ASP A 85 -5.45 3.86 -13.77
CA ASP A 85 -6.50 4.85 -14.09
C ASP A 85 -6.23 6.28 -13.53
N ASN A 86 -5.04 6.50 -12.97
CA ASN A 86 -4.91 7.52 -11.94
C ASN A 86 -4.51 8.91 -12.46
N SER A 87 -5.47 9.64 -13.05
CA SER A 87 -5.36 11.09 -13.28
C SER A 87 -5.07 11.87 -11.98
N PHE A 88 -5.50 11.35 -10.82
CA PHE A 88 -5.30 11.94 -9.50
C PHE A 88 -3.91 11.63 -8.91
N MET A 89 -3.44 10.38 -8.96
CA MET A 89 -2.07 10.04 -8.55
C MET A 89 -1.00 10.52 -9.52
N LYS A 90 -1.27 10.59 -10.84
CA LYS A 90 -0.37 11.29 -11.76
C LYS A 90 -0.18 12.74 -11.31
N LYS A 91 -1.25 13.43 -10.90
CA LYS A 91 -1.16 14.81 -10.36
C LYS A 91 -0.39 14.85 -9.04
N ALA A 92 -0.70 14.00 -8.06
CA ALA A 92 -0.01 13.98 -6.76
C ALA A 92 1.49 13.62 -6.91
N ALA A 93 1.82 12.63 -7.74
CA ALA A 93 3.20 12.24 -8.04
C ALA A 93 3.97 13.35 -8.77
N ASN A 94 3.35 14.05 -9.72
CA ASN A 94 3.97 15.19 -10.40
C ASN A 94 4.23 16.35 -9.43
N VAL A 95 3.30 16.63 -8.49
CA VAL A 95 3.49 17.64 -7.44
C VAL A 95 4.68 17.26 -6.53
N ALA A 96 4.76 16.01 -6.08
CA ALA A 96 5.89 15.55 -5.26
C ALA A 96 7.24 15.64 -6.00
N LYS A 97 7.29 15.26 -7.29
CA LYS A 97 8.50 15.40 -8.11
C LYS A 97 8.90 16.87 -8.31
N GLY A 98 7.95 17.76 -8.57
CA GLY A 98 8.22 19.20 -8.73
C GLY A 98 8.81 19.84 -7.48
N ILE A 99 8.37 19.42 -6.28
CA ILE A 99 8.96 19.85 -5.01
C ILE A 99 10.42 19.40 -4.90
N VAL A 100 10.75 18.17 -5.30
CA VAL A 100 12.12 17.64 -5.24
C VAL A 100 13.05 18.32 -6.25
N GLU A 101 12.55 18.71 -7.43
CA GLU A 101 13.35 19.41 -8.45
C GLU A 101 13.60 20.89 -8.12
N THR A 102 12.72 21.53 -7.34
CA THR A 102 12.85 22.97 -6.98
C THR A 102 13.81 23.21 -5.80
N VAL A 103 14.13 22.18 -5.02
CA VAL A 103 15.16 22.25 -3.96
C VAL A 103 16.51 21.85 -4.57
N LYS A 104 17.08 22.74 -5.37
CA LYS A 104 18.47 22.66 -5.84
C LYS A 104 19.08 24.05 -5.91
#